data_AF-A0A420YEL9-F1
#
_entry.id   AF-A0A420YEL9-F1
#
_cell.length_a   1.000
_cell.length_b   1.000
_cell.length_c   1.000
_cell.angle_alpha   90.00
_cell.angle_beta   90.00
_cell.angle_gamma   90.00
#
_symmetry.space_group_name_H-M   'P 1'
#
loop_
_entity.id
_entity.type
_entity.pdbx_description
1 polymer ?
#
loop_
_entity_poly.entity_id
_entity_poly.type
_entity_poly.pdbx_seq_one_letter_code
_entity_poly.pdbx_strand_id
1 'polypeptide(L)'
;MATVLAEFSSSVFHSQAEIAGMSSAVADYITWMRKVPTGIAPPSTTLVYANMLEAIESRLREMKDIAQTKPLAAFRNMLSSLEAIGPMGPSVCESLSHLEKDFERQSAEVAHFFQTRYNACAALTEQAQNVPRAPLEGRGAGDYAMSQRH
;
A
#
# COMPACT_ATOMS: atom_id res chain seq x y z
N MET A 1 -18.40 17.88 4.84
CA MET A 1 -17.71 17.31 3.66
C MET A 1 -16.20 17.62 3.70
N ALA A 2 -15.77 18.88 3.79
CA ALA A 2 -14.34 19.24 3.86
C ALA A 2 -13.59 18.64 5.08
N THR A 3 -14.24 18.61 6.26
CA THR A 3 -13.69 18.01 7.49
C THR A 3 -13.47 16.50 7.36
N VAL A 4 -14.48 15.78 6.86
CA VAL A 4 -14.43 14.33 6.63
C VAL A 4 -13.30 13.93 5.68
N LEU A 5 -13.11 14.70 4.59
CA LEU A 5 -12.00 14.47 3.66
C LEU A 5 -10.64 14.77 4.31
N ALA A 6 -10.56 15.81 5.17
CA ALA A 6 -9.33 16.15 5.87
C ALA A 6 -8.93 15.06 6.88
N GLU A 7 -9.90 14.51 7.60
CA GLU A 7 -9.70 13.39 8.55
C GLU A 7 -9.24 12.13 7.83
N PHE A 8 -9.90 11.75 6.73
CA PHE A 8 -9.45 10.65 5.88
C PHE A 8 -8.01 10.86 5.38
N SER A 9 -7.73 12.01 4.80
CA SER A 9 -6.41 12.35 4.25
C SER A 9 -5.34 12.31 5.34
N SER A 10 -5.64 12.85 6.52
CA SER A 10 -4.74 12.83 7.68
C SER A 10 -4.42 11.39 8.10
N SER A 11 -5.42 10.51 8.17
CA SER A 11 -5.23 9.10 8.50
C SER A 11 -4.36 8.36 7.47
N VAL A 12 -4.54 8.65 6.17
CA VAL A 12 -3.72 8.08 5.09
C VAL A 12 -2.28 8.56 5.20
N PHE A 13 -2.05 9.87 5.34
CA PHE A 13 -0.69 10.41 5.48
C PHE A 13 0.01 9.94 6.75
N HIS A 14 -0.72 9.79 7.86
CA HIS A 14 -0.18 9.24 9.09
C HIS A 14 0.26 7.78 8.91
N SER A 15 -0.58 6.95 8.29
CA SER A 15 -0.24 5.56 7.99
C SER A 15 0.98 5.46 7.06
N GLN A 16 1.07 6.34 6.06
CA GLN A 16 2.25 6.41 5.17
C GLN A 16 3.52 6.83 5.91
N ALA A 17 3.43 7.80 6.82
CA ALA A 17 4.56 8.23 7.63
C ALA A 17 5.06 7.12 8.56
N GLU A 18 4.15 6.35 9.17
CA GLU A 18 4.50 5.17 9.97
C GLU A 18 5.22 4.11 9.11
N ILE A 19 4.68 3.76 7.94
CA ILE A 19 5.29 2.79 7.02
C ILE A 19 6.68 3.25 6.57
N ALA A 20 6.84 4.53 6.24
CA ALA A 20 8.12 5.12 5.87
C ALA A 20 9.14 5.05 7.02
N GLY A 21 8.73 5.37 8.25
CA GLY A 21 9.57 5.28 9.43
C GLY A 21 10.01 3.85 9.73
N MET A 22 9.07 2.89 9.71
CA MET A 22 9.36 1.48 9.94
C MET A 22 10.28 0.90 8.86
N SER A 23 10.07 1.24 7.59
CA SER A 23 10.91 0.75 6.48
C SER A 23 12.32 1.30 6.54
N SER A 24 12.50 2.57 6.91
CA SER A 24 13.82 3.15 7.16
C SER A 24 14.54 2.42 8.30
N ALA A 25 13.86 2.21 9.44
CA ALA A 25 14.45 1.52 10.58
C ALA A 25 14.87 0.09 10.24
N VAL A 26 14.05 -0.67 9.50
CA VAL A 26 14.39 -2.01 9.03
C VAL A 26 15.63 -1.99 8.13
N ALA A 27 15.73 -1.02 7.21
CA ALA A 27 16.92 -0.88 6.36
C ALA A 27 18.20 -0.59 7.16
N ASP A 28 18.10 0.22 8.22
CA ASP A 28 19.21 0.51 9.13
C ASP A 28 19.64 -0.73 9.91
N TYR A 29 18.68 -1.51 10.45
CA TYR A 29 18.99 -2.77 11.15
C TYR A 29 19.65 -3.80 10.22
N ILE A 30 19.16 -3.94 8.98
CA ILE A 30 19.78 -4.83 7.98
C ILE A 30 21.20 -4.37 7.67
N THR A 31 21.41 -3.05 7.52
CA THR A 31 22.73 -2.47 7.27
C THR A 31 23.68 -2.71 8.44
N TRP A 32 23.20 -2.55 9.67
CA TRP A 32 23.94 -2.83 10.88
C TRP A 32 24.35 -4.31 10.95
N MET A 33 23.41 -5.24 10.73
CA MET A 33 23.70 -6.68 10.75
C MET A 33 24.79 -7.09 9.75
N ARG A 34 24.85 -6.44 8.58
CA ARG A 34 25.90 -6.69 7.56
C ARG A 34 27.29 -6.23 8.01
N LYS A 35 27.38 -5.28 8.93
CA LYS A 35 28.63 -4.66 9.40
C LYS A 35 29.17 -5.28 10.70
N VAL A 36 28.37 -6.11 11.39
CA VAL A 36 28.80 -6.74 12.63
C VAL A 36 29.96 -7.71 12.35
N PRO A 37 31.11 -7.58 13.04
CA PRO A 37 32.28 -8.44 12.80
C PRO A 37 31.95 -9.92 13.08
N THR A 38 32.12 -10.78 12.08
CA THR A 38 31.88 -12.24 12.17
C THR A 38 33.06 -12.96 12.83
N GLY A 39 33.46 -12.51 14.02
CA GLY A 39 34.77 -12.82 14.58
C GLY A 39 35.00 -14.25 15.09
N ILE A 40 33.97 -15.07 15.36
CA ILE A 40 34.18 -16.41 15.96
C ILE A 40 33.19 -17.48 15.45
N ALA A 41 32.04 -17.11 14.89
CA ALA A 41 31.07 -18.06 14.36
C ALA A 41 30.30 -17.46 13.17
N PRO A 42 29.80 -18.28 12.22
CA PRO A 42 28.97 -17.80 11.12
C PRO A 42 27.78 -16.99 11.66
N PRO A 43 27.38 -15.88 10.99
CA PRO A 43 26.26 -15.04 11.44
C PRO A 43 24.94 -15.81 11.62
N SER A 44 24.79 -16.95 10.95
CA SER A 44 23.67 -17.88 11.11
C SER A 44 23.62 -18.63 12.45
N THR A 45 24.66 -18.54 13.29
CA THR A 45 24.78 -19.30 14.56
C THR A 45 24.74 -18.44 15.82
N THR A 46 24.80 -17.11 15.68
CA THR A 46 24.76 -16.20 16.83
C THR A 46 23.30 -15.88 17.15
N LEU A 47 22.85 -16.19 18.38
CA LEU A 47 21.49 -15.92 18.88
C LEU A 47 21.02 -14.47 18.62
N VAL A 48 21.95 -13.51 18.66
CA VAL A 48 21.69 -12.09 18.37
C VAL A 48 21.20 -11.87 16.94
N TYR A 49 21.77 -12.55 15.94
CA TYR A 49 21.35 -12.43 14.54
C TYR A 49 19.97 -13.07 14.32
N ALA A 50 19.73 -14.24 14.90
CA ALA A 50 18.43 -14.91 14.81
C ALA A 50 17.31 -14.04 15.41
N ASN A 51 17.52 -13.50 16.61
CA ASN A 51 16.57 -12.60 17.26
C ASN A 51 16.33 -11.31 16.46
N MET A 52 17.37 -10.75 15.86
CA MET A 52 17.26 -9.54 15.04
C MET A 52 16.47 -9.81 13.75
N LEU A 53 16.69 -10.95 13.09
CA LEU A 53 15.93 -11.36 11.91
C LEU A 53 14.45 -11.57 12.25
N GLU A 54 14.16 -12.23 13.36
CA GLU A 54 12.79 -12.43 13.85
C GLU A 54 12.10 -11.10 14.15
N ALA A 55 12.81 -10.16 14.80
CA ALA A 55 12.30 -8.81 15.05
C ALA A 55 12.03 -8.05 13.73
N ILE A 56 12.94 -8.11 12.76
CA ILE A 56 12.75 -7.49 11.44
C ILE A 56 11.53 -8.10 10.73
N GLU A 57 11.39 -9.42 10.75
CA GLU A 57 10.22 -10.10 10.17
C GLU A 57 8.92 -9.64 10.83
N SER A 58 8.88 -9.61 12.17
CA SER A 58 7.73 -9.11 12.93
C SER A 58 7.38 -7.67 12.54
N ARG A 59 8.37 -6.77 12.46
CA ARG A 59 8.15 -5.37 12.05
C ARG A 59 7.63 -5.26 10.61
N LEU A 60 8.12 -6.10 9.69
CA LEU A 60 7.62 -6.12 8.31
C LEU A 60 6.17 -6.63 8.23
N ARG A 61 5.79 -7.61 9.06
CA ARG A 61 4.40 -8.09 9.15
C ARG A 61 3.46 -7.00 9.71
N GLU A 62 3.90 -6.26 10.72
CA GLU A 62 3.15 -5.12 11.26
C GLU A 62 3.00 -3.99 10.24
N MET A 63 4.07 -3.66 9.52
CA MET A 63 4.02 -2.66 8.46
C MET A 63 3.03 -3.06 7.36
N LYS A 64 3.00 -4.34 6.99
CA LYS A 64 2.02 -4.90 6.05
C LYS A 64 0.59 -4.74 6.59
N ASP A 65 0.36 -5.06 7.86
CA ASP A 65 -0.96 -4.92 8.49
C ASP A 65 -1.44 -3.46 8.45
N ILE A 66 -0.57 -2.51 8.81
CA ILE A 66 -0.84 -1.07 8.71
C ILE A 66 -1.21 -0.68 7.28
N ALA A 67 -0.42 -1.11 6.29
CA ALA A 67 -0.64 -0.77 4.89
C ALA A 67 -1.95 -1.34 4.32
N GLN A 68 -2.38 -2.51 4.80
CA GLN A 68 -3.59 -3.17 4.30
C GLN A 68 -4.87 -2.71 4.99
N THR A 69 -4.81 -2.40 6.29
CA THR A 69 -6.01 -2.20 7.11
C THR A 69 -6.32 -0.72 7.36
N LYS A 70 -5.33 0.11 7.73
CA LYS A 70 -5.59 1.49 8.16
C LYS A 70 -6.19 2.38 7.05
N PRO A 71 -5.67 2.39 5.80
CA PRO A 71 -6.24 3.21 4.74
C PRO A 71 -7.68 2.80 4.38
N LEU A 72 -7.95 1.49 4.33
CA LEU A 72 -9.27 0.96 4.02
C LEU A 72 -10.29 1.27 5.14
N ALA A 73 -9.88 1.13 6.41
CA ALA A 73 -10.71 1.52 7.54
C ALA A 73 -11.01 3.02 7.54
N ALA A 74 -10.01 3.87 7.27
CA ALA A 74 -10.21 5.31 7.15
C ALA A 74 -11.16 5.66 6.00
N PHE A 75 -11.05 4.97 4.86
CA PHE A 75 -11.96 5.14 3.72
C PHE A 75 -13.40 4.76 4.07
N ARG A 76 -13.61 3.61 4.73
CA ARG A 76 -14.94 3.18 5.20
C ARG A 76 -15.55 4.20 6.18
N ASN A 77 -14.76 4.70 7.13
CA ASN A 77 -15.20 5.74 8.06
C ASN A 77 -15.60 7.03 7.34
N MET A 78 -14.85 7.39 6.29
CA MET A 78 -15.18 8.53 5.42
C MET A 78 -16.53 8.33 4.73
N LEU A 79 -16.78 7.15 4.14
CA LEU A 79 -18.06 6.82 3.51
C LEU A 79 -19.22 6.91 4.50
N SER A 80 -19.12 6.27 5.66
CA SER A 80 -20.17 6.33 6.69
C SER A 80 -20.46 7.77 7.15
N SER A 81 -19.40 8.60 7.25
CA SER A 81 -19.54 10.00 7.62
C SER A 81 -20.18 10.84 6.50
N LEU A 82 -19.90 10.54 5.23
CA LEU A 82 -20.52 11.20 4.08
C LEU A 82 -21.99 10.83 3.93
N GLU A 83 -22.36 9.58 4.20
CA GLU A 83 -23.74 9.10 4.14
C GLU A 83 -24.64 9.86 5.12
N ALA A 84 -24.09 10.21 6.29
CA ALA A 84 -24.77 11.02 7.29
C ALA A 84 -24.87 12.53 6.93
N ILE A 85 -24.17 13.01 5.90
CA ILE A 85 -24.14 14.43 5.53
C ILE A 85 -25.20 14.74 4.46
N GLY A 86 -26.39 15.09 4.94
CA GLY A 86 -27.44 15.72 4.13
C GLY A 86 -27.96 14.87 2.96
N PRO A 87 -28.81 15.45 2.10
CA PRO A 87 -29.55 14.69 1.09
C PRO A 87 -28.68 14.17 -0.07
N MET A 88 -27.50 14.74 -0.29
CA MET A 88 -26.56 14.33 -1.35
C MET A 88 -25.56 13.24 -0.88
N GLY A 89 -25.47 12.99 0.43
CA GLY A 89 -24.54 12.02 1.03
C GLY A 89 -24.62 10.62 0.42
N PRO A 90 -25.81 10.02 0.28
CA PRO A 90 -25.96 8.68 -0.27
C PRO A 90 -25.45 8.53 -1.71
N SER A 91 -25.73 9.51 -2.59
CA SER A 91 -25.28 9.47 -3.99
C SER A 91 -23.75 9.57 -4.14
N VAL A 92 -23.12 10.38 -3.27
CA VAL A 92 -21.65 10.48 -3.22
C VAL A 92 -21.04 9.19 -2.68
N CYS A 93 -21.64 8.59 -1.66
CA CYS A 93 -21.17 7.31 -1.10
C CYS A 93 -21.27 6.18 -2.12
N GLU A 94 -22.38 6.09 -2.84
CA GLU A 94 -22.55 5.11 -3.92
C GLU A 94 -21.45 5.25 -4.98
N SER A 95 -21.18 6.50 -5.41
CA SER A 95 -20.13 6.79 -6.39
C SER A 95 -18.74 6.37 -5.90
N LEU A 96 -18.43 6.60 -4.62
CA LEU A 96 -17.14 6.26 -4.02
C LEU A 96 -17.02 4.78 -3.66
N SER A 97 -18.12 4.05 -3.46
CA SER A 97 -18.09 2.61 -3.10
C SER A 97 -17.41 1.74 -4.16
N HIS A 98 -17.40 2.17 -5.42
CA HIS A 98 -16.66 1.50 -6.49
C HIS A 98 -15.15 1.52 -6.27
N LEU A 99 -14.62 2.59 -5.66
CA LEU A 99 -13.19 2.72 -5.36
C LEU A 99 -12.73 1.71 -4.31
N GLU A 100 -13.61 1.30 -3.40
CA GLU A 100 -13.30 0.24 -2.43
C GLU A 100 -13.00 -1.08 -3.14
N LYS A 101 -13.89 -1.47 -4.06
CA LYS A 101 -13.73 -2.69 -4.86
C LYS A 101 -12.51 -2.65 -5.76
N ASP A 102 -12.20 -1.49 -6.33
CA ASP A 102 -11.01 -1.30 -7.14
C ASP A 102 -9.73 -1.38 -6.29
N PHE A 103 -9.74 -0.79 -5.08
CA PHE A 103 -8.64 -0.90 -4.13
C PHE A 103 -8.39 -2.34 -3.69
N GLU A 104 -9.44 -3.08 -3.32
CA GLU A 104 -9.32 -4.50 -2.93
C GLU A 104 -8.79 -5.36 -4.08
N ARG A 105 -9.30 -5.16 -5.30
CA ARG A 105 -8.81 -5.86 -6.50
C ARG A 105 -7.33 -5.56 -6.75
N GLN A 106 -6.96 -4.28 -6.75
CA GLN A 106 -5.58 -3.86 -6.98
C GLN A 106 -4.65 -4.42 -5.90
N SER A 107 -5.07 -4.39 -4.63
CA SER A 107 -4.32 -4.96 -3.51
C SER A 107 -4.09 -6.47 -3.70
N ALA A 108 -5.11 -7.21 -4.15
CA ALA A 108 -5.00 -8.63 -4.46
C ALA A 108 -4.06 -8.92 -5.65
N GLU A 109 -4.14 -8.14 -6.72
CA GLU A 109 -3.26 -8.29 -7.89
C GLU A 109 -1.79 -8.03 -7.54
N VAL A 110 -1.53 -6.97 -6.78
CA VAL A 110 -0.19 -6.64 -6.30
C VAL A 110 0.32 -7.74 -5.35
N ALA A 111 -0.51 -8.20 -4.40
CA ALA A 111 -0.14 -9.30 -3.52
C ALA A 111 0.20 -10.58 -4.29
N HIS A 112 -0.59 -10.92 -5.31
CA HIS A 112 -0.33 -12.08 -6.16
C HIS A 112 1.00 -11.96 -6.90
N PHE A 113 1.34 -10.78 -7.43
CA PHE A 113 2.66 -10.53 -8.04
C PHE A 113 3.78 -10.81 -7.04
N PHE A 114 3.70 -10.27 -5.82
CA PHE A 114 4.73 -10.44 -4.79
C PHE A 114 4.86 -11.88 -4.28
N GLN A 115 3.81 -12.69 -4.40
CA GLN A 115 3.83 -14.11 -4.03
C GLN A 115 4.36 -15.03 -5.13
N THR A 116 4.15 -14.69 -6.40
CA THR A 116 4.38 -15.62 -7.51
C THR A 116 5.52 -15.22 -8.44
N ARG A 117 5.78 -13.93 -8.59
CA ARG A 117 6.68 -13.38 -9.62
C ARG A 117 7.79 -12.51 -9.08
N TYR A 118 7.70 -12.07 -7.83
CA TYR A 118 8.73 -11.24 -7.22
C TYR A 118 9.99 -12.05 -6.90
N ASN A 119 11.14 -11.51 -7.33
CA ASN A 119 12.45 -12.09 -7.06
C ASN A 119 13.32 -11.05 -6.33
N ALA A 120 13.45 -11.17 -5.01
CA ALA A 120 14.21 -10.23 -4.18
C ALA A 120 15.67 -9.97 -4.61
N CYS A 121 16.25 -10.86 -5.44
CA CYS A 121 17.61 -10.73 -5.95
C CYS A 121 17.70 -10.03 -7.32
N ALA A 122 16.58 -9.79 -8.00
CA ALA A 122 16.54 -9.09 -9.29
C ALA A 122 16.67 -7.56 -9.13
N ALA A 123 17.09 -6.87 -10.18
CA ALA A 123 17.22 -5.41 -10.11
C ALA A 123 15.83 -4.74 -9.99
N LEU A 124 15.74 -3.65 -9.22
CA LEU A 124 14.48 -2.92 -9.02
C LEU A 124 13.86 -2.43 -10.32
N THR A 125 14.67 -2.06 -11.32
CA THR A 125 14.22 -1.64 -12.65
C THR A 125 13.52 -2.77 -13.41
N GLU A 126 14.02 -4.01 -13.28
CA GLU A 126 13.43 -5.21 -13.87
C GLU A 126 12.11 -5.58 -13.16
N GLN A 127 12.04 -5.35 -11.85
CA GLN A 127 10.82 -5.59 -11.07
C GLN A 127 9.74 -4.54 -11.33
N ALA A 128 10.11 -3.25 -11.41
CA ALA A 128 9.18 -2.13 -11.53
C ALA A 128 8.37 -2.10 -12.84
N GLN A 129 8.88 -2.74 -13.89
CA GLN A 129 8.15 -2.92 -15.15
C GLN A 129 7.02 -3.96 -15.04
N ASN A 130 7.06 -4.83 -14.03
CA ASN A 130 6.17 -5.97 -13.89
C ASN A 130 5.14 -5.85 -12.76
N VAL A 131 5.24 -4.82 -11.91
CA VAL A 131 4.27 -4.56 -10.85
C VAL A 131 2.95 -4.08 -11.47
N PRO A 132 1.79 -4.68 -11.13
CA PRO A 132 0.48 -4.19 -11.57
C PRO A 132 0.31 -2.71 -11.22
N ARG A 133 0.02 -1.88 -12.22
CA ARG A 133 -0.30 -0.45 -12.00
C ARG A 133 -1.81 -0.30 -11.90
N ALA A 134 -2.25 0.71 -11.13
CA ALA A 134 -3.63 1.15 -11.21
C ALA A 134 -3.98 1.43 -12.68
N PRO A 135 -5.20 1.08 -13.14
CA PRO A 135 -5.65 1.49 -14.47
C PRO A 135 -5.50 3.01 -14.58
N LEU A 136 -4.65 3.48 -15.49
CA LEU A 136 -4.71 4.88 -15.92
C LEU A 136 -6.09 5.05 -16.55
N GLU A 137 -6.87 6.01 -16.05
CA GLU A 137 -8.21 6.30 -16.55
C GLU A 137 -8.21 6.47 -18.08
N GLY A 138 -8.63 5.41 -18.77
CA GLY A 138 -9.01 5.42 -20.17
C GLY A 138 -10.53 5.52 -20.29
N ARG A 139 -11.13 6.60 -19.77
CA ARG A 139 -12.50 7.01 -20.13
C ARG A 139 -12.49 8.49 -20.46
N GLY A 140 -12.05 8.81 -21.67
CA GLY A 140 -12.02 10.21 -22.11
C GLY A 140 -11.38 10.44 -23.48
N ALA A 141 -11.51 9.52 -24.43
CA ALA A 141 -11.16 9.80 -25.83
C ALA A 141 -11.81 8.76 -26.75
N GLY A 142 -12.96 9.10 -27.31
CA GLY A 142 -13.59 8.31 -28.37
C GLY A 142 -15.06 8.07 -28.08
N ASP A 143 -15.90 9.08 -28.34
CA ASP A 143 -17.25 8.91 -28.92
C ASP A 143 -17.91 10.28 -29.20
N TYR A 144 -17.13 11.22 -29.75
CA TYR A 144 -17.65 12.42 -30.42
C TYR A 144 -17.06 12.49 -31.83
N ALA A 145 -17.35 11.50 -32.66
CA ALA A 145 -17.07 11.57 -34.09
C ALA A 145 -17.97 10.61 -34.87
N MET A 146 -19.29 10.80 -34.81
CA MET A 146 -20.21 10.39 -35.88
C MET A 146 -21.59 11.02 -35.65
N SER A 147 -21.69 12.30 -35.95
CA SER A 147 -22.98 12.91 -36.29
C SER A 147 -22.75 14.08 -37.24
N GLN A 148 -22.28 13.76 -38.46
CA GLN A 148 -22.59 14.49 -39.70
C GLN A 148 -22.25 13.58 -40.88
N ARG A 149 -23.23 12.79 -41.28
CA ARG A 149 -23.46 12.32 -42.65
C ARG A 149 -24.86 11.73 -42.68
N HIS A 150 -25.84 12.57 -42.99
CA HIS A 150 -26.85 12.41 -44.04
C HIS A 150 -27.74 13.64 -44.05
#